data_AF-A0A964EZQ2-F1
#
_entry.id   AF-A0A964EZQ2-F1
#
_cell.length_a   1.000
_cell.length_b   1.000
_cell.length_c   1.000
_cell.angle_alpha   90.00
_cell.angle_beta   90.00
_cell.angle_gamma   90.00
#
_symmetry.space_group_name_H-M   'P 1'
#
loop_
_entity.id
_entity.type
_entity.pdbx_description
1 polymer ?
#
loop_
_entity_poly.entity_id
_entity_poly.type
_entity_poly.pdbx_seq_one_letter_code
_entity_poly.pdbx_strand_id
1 'polypeptide(L)'
;MSRKKDKTRSTHQLIGNRARELGLTREDAFTAYVMDRLLDRLGRSKHAQDLYLKGGLLVANLVDAPHRFTRDIDLLRRHGPPSPDELREIFRDIVAVPADDGVAFHQGIKAERAEHDADGYDGVKVWLGATVGKRETSVRIDIGFGDAVAPPATRRALTPFLADDEPAREEGRTRPSRSSPRSCRP
;
A
#
# COMPACT_ATOMS: atom_id res chain seq x y z
N MET A 1 -30.54 6.56 11.02
CA MET A 1 -29.80 6.07 9.83
C MET A 1 -29.05 7.18 9.06
N SER A 2 -28.78 8.37 9.63
CA SER A 2 -28.27 9.54 8.87
C SER A 2 -26.74 9.77 8.88
N ARG A 3 -25.96 9.18 9.80
CA ARG A 3 -24.54 9.55 10.00
C ARG A 3 -23.57 9.06 8.90
N LYS A 4 -23.82 7.90 8.28
CA LYS A 4 -22.89 7.33 7.27
C LYS A 4 -22.90 8.11 5.95
N LYS A 5 -24.04 8.67 5.53
CA LYS A 5 -24.16 9.40 4.25
C LYS A 5 -23.43 10.75 4.26
N ASP A 6 -23.40 11.46 5.39
CA ASP A 6 -22.71 12.75 5.52
C ASP A 6 -21.18 12.59 5.49
N LYS A 7 -20.66 11.56 6.16
CA LYS A 7 -19.22 11.30 6.19
C LYS A 7 -18.67 10.98 4.80
N THR A 8 -19.36 10.16 4.02
CA THR A 8 -18.94 9.76 2.67
C THR A 8 -18.98 10.91 1.65
N ARG A 9 -19.97 11.82 1.75
CA ARG A 9 -19.99 13.05 0.93
C ARG A 9 -18.81 13.96 1.26
N SER A 10 -18.45 14.04 2.54
CA SER A 10 -17.26 14.76 3.00
C SER A 10 -15.97 14.12 2.48
N THR A 11 -15.79 12.79 2.59
CA THR A 11 -14.61 12.08 2.08
C THR A 11 -14.38 12.31 0.58
N HIS A 12 -15.44 12.24 -0.25
CA HIS A 12 -15.31 12.46 -1.69
C HIS A 12 -14.90 13.89 -2.06
N GLN A 13 -15.30 14.87 -1.24
CA GLN A 13 -14.90 16.27 -1.38
C GLN A 13 -13.45 16.47 -0.91
N LEU A 14 -13.08 15.89 0.22
CA LEU A 14 -11.71 15.93 0.77
C LEU A 14 -10.70 15.32 -0.20
N ILE A 15 -10.99 14.13 -0.75
CA ILE A 15 -10.15 13.50 -1.78
C ILE A 15 -10.04 14.41 -3.01
N GLY A 16 -11.13 15.03 -3.43
CA GLY A 16 -11.13 15.96 -4.58
C GLY A 16 -10.33 17.25 -4.34
N ASN A 17 -10.35 17.77 -3.11
CA ASN A 17 -9.52 18.91 -2.72
C ASN A 17 -8.04 18.52 -2.74
N ARG A 18 -7.70 17.38 -2.13
CA ARG A 18 -6.35 16.86 -2.07
C ARG A 18 -5.77 16.54 -3.45
N ALA A 19 -6.59 16.01 -4.36
CA ALA A 19 -6.20 15.78 -5.75
C ALA A 19 -5.70 17.07 -6.42
N ARG A 20 -6.41 18.19 -6.23
CA ARG A 20 -6.01 19.51 -6.78
C ARG A 20 -4.71 20.02 -6.18
N GLU A 21 -4.55 19.89 -4.86
CA GLU A 21 -3.31 20.30 -4.16
C GLU A 21 -2.08 19.52 -4.65
N LEU A 22 -2.25 18.22 -4.93
CA LEU A 22 -1.16 17.34 -5.33
C LEU A 22 -0.96 17.27 -6.86
N GLY A 23 -1.83 17.92 -7.65
CA GLY A 23 -1.81 17.83 -9.11
C GLY A 23 -2.19 16.45 -9.67
N LEU A 24 -2.92 15.65 -8.89
CA LEU A 24 -3.34 14.30 -9.27
C LEU A 24 -4.66 14.33 -10.05
N THR A 25 -4.83 13.35 -10.94
CA THR A 25 -6.16 13.09 -11.48
C THR A 25 -7.10 12.66 -10.35
N ARG A 26 -8.40 12.87 -10.55
CA ARG A 26 -9.39 12.42 -9.57
C ARG A 26 -9.28 10.92 -9.34
N GLU A 27 -9.03 10.15 -10.40
CA GLU A 27 -8.88 8.71 -10.31
C GLU A 27 -7.68 8.28 -9.45
N ASP A 28 -6.51 8.86 -9.72
CA ASP A 28 -5.29 8.58 -8.98
C ASP A 28 -5.44 8.94 -7.49
N ALA A 29 -6.15 10.03 -7.17
CA ALA A 29 -6.43 10.41 -5.79
C ALA A 29 -7.31 9.40 -5.04
N PHE A 30 -8.31 8.81 -5.69
CA PHE A 30 -9.10 7.72 -5.09
C PHE A 30 -8.25 6.47 -4.88
N THR A 31 -7.42 6.12 -5.86
CA THR A 31 -6.50 4.99 -5.75
C THR A 31 -5.50 5.19 -4.61
N ALA A 32 -4.87 6.37 -4.51
CA ALA A 32 -3.97 6.73 -3.42
C ALA A 32 -4.68 6.64 -2.05
N TYR A 33 -5.91 7.14 -1.96
CA TYR A 33 -6.70 7.07 -0.74
C TYR A 33 -6.97 5.62 -0.31
N VAL A 34 -7.42 4.77 -1.24
CA VAL A 34 -7.70 3.36 -0.94
C VAL A 34 -6.42 2.62 -0.53
N MET A 35 -5.27 2.91 -1.16
CA MET A 35 -3.97 2.34 -0.77
C MET A 35 -3.58 2.74 0.65
N ASP A 36 -3.69 4.02 0.98
CA ASP A 36 -3.40 4.54 2.32
C ASP A 36 -4.28 3.86 3.38
N ARG A 37 -5.58 3.72 3.11
CA ARG A 37 -6.52 3.04 4.01
C ARG A 37 -6.30 1.51 4.09
N LEU A 38 -5.74 0.89 3.05
CA LEU A 38 -5.33 -0.52 3.08
C LEU A 38 -4.10 -0.72 3.96
N LEU A 39 -3.11 0.16 3.85
CA LEU A 39 -1.90 0.14 4.69
C LEU A 39 -2.22 0.44 6.15
N ASP A 40 -3.14 1.36 6.43
CA ASP A 40 -3.58 1.57 7.81
C ASP A 40 -4.17 0.28 8.42
N ARG A 41 -4.96 -0.47 7.65
CA ARG A 41 -5.51 -1.76 8.10
C ARG A 41 -4.42 -2.83 8.24
N LEU A 42 -3.46 -2.91 7.33
CA LEU A 42 -2.35 -3.87 7.42
C LEU A 42 -1.55 -3.63 8.71
N GLY A 43 -1.20 -2.38 9.01
CA GLY A 43 -0.44 -2.00 10.21
C GLY A 43 -1.17 -2.19 11.54
N ARG A 44 -2.51 -2.33 11.49
CA ARG A 44 -3.39 -2.68 12.62
C ARG A 44 -3.78 -4.16 12.66
N SER A 45 -3.43 -4.93 11.63
CA SER A 45 -3.74 -6.35 11.55
C SER A 45 -2.69 -7.21 12.26
N LYS A 46 -3.02 -8.49 12.47
CA LYS A 46 -2.06 -9.50 12.93
C LYS A 46 -0.90 -9.75 11.95
N HIS A 47 -1.01 -9.28 10.70
CA HIS A 47 -0.04 -9.49 9.62
C HIS A 47 0.99 -8.36 9.49
N ALA A 48 0.91 -7.32 10.33
CA ALA A 48 1.77 -6.13 10.28
C ALA A 48 3.28 -6.44 10.39
N GLN A 49 3.64 -7.55 11.04
CA GLN A 49 5.05 -7.95 11.20
C GLN A 49 5.53 -8.89 10.11
N ASP A 50 4.65 -9.34 9.22
CA ASP A 50 4.98 -10.33 8.21
C ASP A 50 5.06 -9.75 6.78
N LEU A 51 4.45 -8.58 6.55
CA LEU A 51 4.45 -7.89 5.27
C LEU A 51 5.07 -6.51 5.45
N TYR A 52 6.13 -6.22 4.68
CA TYR A 52 6.86 -4.97 4.77
C TYR A 52 6.66 -4.11 3.53
N LEU A 53 6.41 -2.81 3.73
CA LEU A 53 6.31 -1.87 2.64
C LEU A 53 7.69 -1.61 2.03
N LYS A 54 7.77 -1.67 0.69
CA LYS A 54 8.95 -1.32 -0.10
C LYS A 54 8.56 -0.39 -1.26
N GLY A 55 9.52 -0.13 -2.14
CA GLY A 55 9.24 0.46 -3.45
C GLY A 55 8.90 1.95 -3.44
N GLY A 56 8.17 2.37 -4.47
CA GLY A 56 7.95 3.78 -4.79
C GLY A 56 7.15 4.53 -3.73
N LEU A 57 6.16 3.86 -3.13
CA LEU A 57 5.29 4.46 -2.11
C LEU A 57 6.06 4.79 -0.83
N LEU A 58 6.95 3.89 -0.39
CA LEU A 58 7.83 4.18 0.76
C LEU A 58 8.81 5.30 0.45
N VAL A 59 9.45 5.28 -0.72
CA VAL A 59 10.40 6.34 -1.11
C VAL A 59 9.70 7.70 -1.17
N ALA A 60 8.50 7.77 -1.75
CA ALA A 60 7.70 9.00 -1.80
C ALA A 60 7.39 9.55 -0.40
N ASN A 61 7.11 8.67 0.58
CA ASN A 61 6.90 9.05 1.97
C ASN A 61 8.20 9.43 2.72
N LEU A 62 9.37 8.97 2.28
CA LEU A 62 10.64 9.32 2.92
C LEU A 62 11.20 10.65 2.46
N VAL A 63 10.94 11.04 1.22
CA VAL A 63 11.48 12.27 0.62
C VAL A 63 10.43 13.38 0.51
N ASP A 64 9.29 13.21 1.19
CA ASP A 64 8.15 14.14 1.17
C ASP A 64 7.78 14.61 -0.25
N ALA A 65 7.78 13.66 -1.20
CA ALA A 65 7.44 13.91 -2.61
C ALA A 65 6.07 13.29 -2.94
N PRO A 66 4.96 13.89 -2.48
CA PRO A 66 3.63 13.33 -2.66
C PRO A 66 3.17 13.29 -4.13
N HIS A 67 3.90 13.95 -5.04
CA HIS A 67 3.63 13.97 -6.48
C HIS A 67 4.07 12.68 -7.20
N ARG A 68 4.89 11.83 -6.58
CA ARG A 68 5.32 10.55 -7.17
C ARG A 68 4.29 9.46 -6.88
N PHE A 69 3.11 9.61 -7.48
CA PHE A 69 2.03 8.64 -7.34
C PHE A 69 2.40 7.31 -8.03
N THR A 70 2.20 6.20 -7.32
CA THR A 70 2.31 4.84 -7.86
C THR A 70 0.94 4.18 -7.83
N ARG A 71 0.62 3.36 -8.84
CA ARG A 71 -0.66 2.64 -8.94
C ARG A 71 -0.64 1.28 -8.25
N ASP A 72 0.47 0.96 -7.63
CA ASP A 72 0.77 -0.29 -6.97
C ASP A 72 1.38 -0.08 -5.59
N ILE A 73 1.13 -1.06 -4.72
CA ILE A 73 1.79 -1.22 -3.42
C ILE A 73 2.79 -2.34 -3.57
N ASP A 74 4.06 -2.06 -3.30
CA ASP A 74 5.08 -3.10 -3.23
C ASP A 74 5.23 -3.59 -1.79
N LEU A 75 4.99 -4.88 -1.55
CA LEU A 75 5.23 -5.52 -0.26
C LEU A 75 6.31 -6.60 -0.35
N LEU A 76 6.96 -6.88 0.77
CA LEU A 76 7.89 -7.99 0.95
C LEU A 76 7.36 -8.90 2.05
N ARG A 77 7.19 -10.19 1.74
CA ARG A 77 6.87 -11.20 2.77
C ARG A 77 8.13 -11.54 3.56
N ARG A 78 8.02 -11.52 4.89
CA ARG A 78 9.12 -11.85 5.82
C ARG A 78 9.57 -13.32 5.71
N HIS A 79 8.60 -14.22 5.57
CA HIS A 79 8.82 -15.66 5.69
C HIS A 79 8.36 -16.39 4.43
N GLY A 80 9.32 -16.99 3.71
CA GLY A 80 9.08 -17.93 2.61
C GLY A 80 8.32 -17.34 1.41
N PRO A 81 8.22 -18.12 0.32
CA PRO A 81 7.33 -17.79 -0.79
C PRO A 81 5.86 -17.96 -0.37
N PRO A 82 5.04 -16.89 -0.40
CA PRO A 82 3.63 -17.04 -0.12
C PRO A 82 2.92 -17.75 -1.28
N SER A 83 1.88 -18.52 -0.96
CA SER A 83 0.95 -19.02 -1.98
C SER A 83 -0.14 -17.98 -2.30
N PRO A 84 -0.73 -17.99 -3.51
CA PRO A 84 -1.88 -17.13 -3.81
C PRO A 84 -3.05 -17.33 -2.85
N ASP A 85 -3.33 -18.57 -2.43
CA ASP A 85 -4.43 -18.88 -1.51
C ASP A 85 -4.19 -18.30 -0.12
N GLU A 86 -2.97 -18.47 0.40
CA GLU A 86 -2.55 -17.87 1.68
C GLU A 86 -2.71 -16.35 1.65
N LEU A 87 -2.30 -15.70 0.56
CA LEU A 87 -2.44 -14.26 0.42
C LEU A 87 -3.90 -13.82 0.35
N ARG A 88 -4.80 -14.58 -0.27
CA ARG A 88 -6.22 -14.26 -0.24
C ARG A 88 -6.76 -14.26 1.19
N GLU A 89 -6.36 -15.21 2.02
CA GLU A 89 -6.77 -15.26 3.43
C GLU A 89 -6.16 -14.11 4.25
N ILE A 90 -4.85 -13.84 4.07
CA ILE A 90 -4.16 -12.72 4.71
C ILE A 90 -4.86 -11.40 4.38
N PHE A 91 -5.13 -11.14 3.10
CA PHE A 91 -5.78 -9.90 2.68
C PHE A 91 -7.24 -9.85 3.12
N ARG A 92 -7.93 -10.99 3.25
CA ARG A 92 -9.28 -11.03 3.82
C ARG A 92 -9.28 -10.57 5.28
N ASP A 93 -8.31 -11.03 6.06
CA ASP A 93 -8.13 -10.59 7.44
C ASP A 93 -7.80 -9.09 7.52
N ILE A 94 -6.90 -8.60 6.64
CA ILE A 94 -6.50 -7.19 6.60
C ILE A 94 -7.72 -6.31 6.30
N VAL A 95 -8.47 -6.60 5.23
CA VAL A 95 -9.61 -5.74 4.86
C VAL A 95 -10.78 -5.82 5.83
N ALA A 96 -10.85 -6.89 6.63
CA ALA A 96 -11.85 -7.04 7.69
C ALA A 96 -11.56 -6.17 8.92
N VAL A 97 -10.36 -5.58 9.05
CA VAL A 97 -10.04 -4.65 10.14
C VAL A 97 -10.99 -3.46 10.10
N PRO A 98 -11.78 -3.20 11.17
CA PRO A 98 -12.72 -2.10 11.20
C PRO A 98 -12.02 -0.75 11.06
N ALA A 99 -12.56 0.12 10.21
CA ALA A 99 -12.16 1.53 10.13
C ALA A 99 -13.38 2.38 9.75
N ASP A 100 -13.42 3.60 10.25
CA ASP A 100 -14.48 4.58 9.92
C ASP A 100 -13.95 5.62 8.93
N ASP A 101 -13.45 5.16 7.78
CA ASP A 101 -12.82 5.97 6.71
C ASP A 101 -13.69 6.06 5.44
N GLY A 102 -14.84 5.39 5.42
CA GLY A 102 -15.73 5.38 4.27
C GLY A 102 -15.26 4.51 3.09
N VAL A 103 -14.20 3.70 3.28
CA VAL A 103 -13.74 2.70 2.31
C VAL A 103 -14.35 1.34 2.63
N ALA A 104 -15.03 0.75 1.64
CA ALA A 104 -15.55 -0.61 1.71
C ALA A 104 -14.79 -1.51 0.75
N PHE A 105 -13.90 -2.34 1.29
CA PHE A 105 -13.17 -3.34 0.50
C PHE A 105 -14.05 -4.54 0.15
N HIS A 106 -13.89 -5.05 -1.08
CA HIS A 106 -14.61 -6.20 -1.58
C HIS A 106 -13.94 -7.49 -1.10
N GLN A 107 -14.75 -8.53 -0.87
CA GLN A 107 -14.26 -9.84 -0.41
C GLN A 107 -13.70 -10.72 -1.55
N GLY A 108 -13.98 -10.35 -2.81
CA GLY A 108 -13.48 -11.03 -4.01
C GLY A 108 -12.02 -10.73 -4.32
N ILE A 109 -11.12 -11.16 -3.43
CA ILE A 109 -9.68 -10.94 -3.57
C ILE A 109 -9.12 -11.90 -4.62
N LYS A 110 -8.47 -11.36 -5.64
CA LYS A 110 -7.74 -12.14 -6.65
C LYS A 110 -6.28 -12.18 -6.27
N ALA A 111 -5.65 -13.33 -6.45
CA ALA A 111 -4.20 -13.49 -6.26
C ALA A 111 -3.66 -14.49 -7.28
N GLU A 112 -2.55 -14.16 -7.91
CA GLU A 112 -1.92 -14.96 -8.97
C GLU A 112 -0.40 -14.93 -8.80
N ARG A 113 0.26 -16.07 -9.07
CA ARG A 113 1.72 -16.12 -9.11
C ARG A 113 2.21 -15.25 -10.25
N ALA A 114 3.23 -14.44 -9.97
CA ALA A 114 4.01 -13.77 -10.99
C ALA A 114 5.35 -14.49 -11.05
N GLU A 115 5.50 -15.37 -12.04
CA GLU A 115 6.79 -15.97 -12.38
C GLU A 115 7.59 -14.96 -13.20
N HIS A 116 8.85 -14.73 -12.82
CA HIS A 116 9.76 -13.81 -13.51
C HIS A 116 9.17 -12.42 -13.77
N ASP A 117 9.18 -11.54 -12.77
CA ASP A 117 9.12 -10.11 -13.09
C ASP A 117 10.36 -9.68 -13.90
N ALA A 118 10.37 -8.46 -14.44
CA ALA A 118 11.46 -7.96 -15.29
C ALA A 118 12.84 -7.98 -14.59
N ASP A 119 12.87 -8.12 -13.26
CA ASP A 119 14.06 -8.17 -12.41
C ASP A 119 14.43 -9.60 -11.98
N GLY A 120 13.69 -10.62 -12.45
CA GLY A 120 13.97 -12.04 -12.22
C GLY A 120 13.53 -12.57 -10.85
N TYR A 121 12.61 -11.87 -10.17
CA TYR A 121 12.07 -12.31 -8.89
C TYR A 121 10.73 -13.00 -9.06
N ASP A 122 10.56 -14.12 -8.35
CA ASP A 122 9.27 -14.76 -8.17
C ASP A 122 8.46 -13.99 -7.11
N GLY A 123 7.16 -13.85 -7.36
CA GLY A 123 6.27 -13.15 -6.46
C GLY A 123 4.81 -13.55 -6.63
N VAL A 124 3.94 -12.85 -5.92
CA VAL A 124 2.48 -12.97 -6.07
C VAL A 124 1.89 -11.58 -6.22
N LYS A 125 1.00 -11.44 -7.20
CA LYS A 125 0.22 -10.23 -7.41
C LYS A 125 -1.15 -10.43 -6.79
N VAL A 126 -1.62 -9.41 -6.08
CA VAL A 126 -2.94 -9.39 -5.43
C VAL A 126 -3.72 -8.19 -5.97
N TRP A 127 -5.00 -8.42 -6.29
CA TRP A 127 -5.92 -7.37 -6.70
C TRP A 127 -7.09 -7.31 -5.72
N LEU A 128 -7.37 -6.11 -5.22
CA LEU A 128 -8.50 -5.82 -4.34
C LEU A 128 -9.38 -4.73 -4.94
N GLY A 129 -10.67 -5.02 -5.04
CA GLY A 129 -11.70 -4.02 -5.28
C GLY A 129 -12.08 -3.30 -3.98
N ALA A 130 -12.41 -2.02 -4.10
CA ALA A 130 -12.95 -1.22 -3.02
C ALA A 130 -13.97 -0.20 -3.56
N THR A 131 -14.86 0.25 -2.68
CA THR A 131 -15.82 1.30 -2.96
C THR A 131 -15.64 2.45 -1.97
N VAL A 132 -15.50 3.67 -2.50
CA VAL A 132 -15.53 4.91 -1.72
C VAL A 132 -16.80 5.67 -2.12
N GLY A 133 -17.83 5.55 -1.29
CA GLY A 133 -19.17 6.04 -1.58
C GLY A 133 -19.83 5.37 -2.78
N LYS A 134 -19.79 6.01 -3.95
CA LYS A 134 -20.35 5.47 -5.21
C LYS A 134 -19.27 5.10 -6.22
N ARG A 135 -18.01 5.33 -5.90
CA ARG A 135 -16.89 5.12 -6.83
C ARG A 135 -16.21 3.81 -6.52
N GLU A 136 -16.09 2.96 -7.53
CA GLU A 136 -15.29 1.74 -7.45
C GLU A 136 -13.84 2.04 -7.79
N THR A 137 -12.92 1.33 -7.16
CA THR A 137 -11.48 1.48 -7.32
C THR A 137 -10.84 0.12 -7.08
N SER A 138 -9.81 -0.21 -7.86
CA SER A 138 -9.04 -1.43 -7.68
C SER A 138 -7.61 -1.07 -7.30
N VAL A 139 -7.03 -1.80 -6.35
CA VAL A 139 -5.62 -1.68 -5.97
C VAL A 139 -4.89 -2.96 -6.35
N ARG A 140 -3.70 -2.80 -6.94
CA ARG A 140 -2.74 -3.88 -7.18
C ARG A 140 -1.67 -3.86 -6.10
N ILE A 141 -1.32 -5.03 -5.58
CA ILE A 141 -0.24 -5.23 -4.63
C ILE A 141 0.71 -6.28 -5.19
N ASP A 142 1.98 -5.91 -5.31
CA ASP A 142 3.04 -6.77 -5.79
C ASP A 142 3.84 -7.27 -4.58
N ILE A 143 3.81 -8.59 -4.34
CA ILE A 143 4.37 -9.23 -3.14
C ILE A 143 5.57 -10.05 -3.56
N GLY A 144 6.76 -9.54 -3.22
CA GLY A 144 7.99 -10.29 -3.36
C GLY A 144 8.29 -11.13 -2.11
N PHE A 145 9.18 -12.11 -2.27
CA PHE A 145 9.77 -12.88 -1.20
C PHE A 145 11.26 -13.09 -1.50
N GLY A 146 12.06 -13.36 -0.47
CA GLY A 146 13.50 -13.57 -0.63
C GLY A 146 14.29 -12.28 -0.62
N ASP A 147 14.93 -12.03 0.53
CA ASP A 147 16.24 -11.39 0.72
C ASP A 147 16.41 -11.19 2.23
N ALA A 148 17.61 -11.45 2.74
CA ALA A 148 17.97 -11.16 4.13
C ALA A 148 17.63 -9.70 4.45
N VAL A 149 16.79 -9.49 5.47
CA VAL A 149 16.29 -8.18 5.90
C VAL A 149 17.44 -7.44 6.62
N ALA A 150 18.38 -6.89 5.86
CA ALA A 150 19.54 -6.17 6.38
C ALA A 150 19.62 -4.74 5.79
N PRO A 151 19.35 -3.67 6.53
CA PRO A 151 19.05 -3.61 7.97
C PRO A 151 17.60 -4.05 8.30
N PRO A 152 17.28 -4.30 9.59
CA PRO A 152 15.95 -4.68 10.06
C PRO A 152 14.88 -3.67 9.60
N ALA A 153 13.69 -4.17 9.24
CA ALA A 153 12.53 -3.32 8.99
C ALA A 153 12.22 -2.49 10.25
N THR A 154 11.88 -1.22 10.06
CA THR A 154 11.53 -0.32 11.18
C THR A 154 10.10 0.15 11.03
N ARG A 155 9.33 0.10 12.12
CA ARG A 155 7.95 0.57 12.13
C ARG A 155 7.93 2.09 11.97
N ARG A 156 7.16 2.57 10.99
CA ARG A 156 7.03 3.99 10.69
C ARG A 156 5.56 4.38 10.55
N ALA A 157 5.22 5.58 11.02
CA ALA A 157 3.97 6.22 10.65
C ALA A 157 4.13 6.81 9.25
N LEU A 158 3.33 6.36 8.30
CA LEU A 158 3.19 6.96 6.98
C LEU A 158 2.33 8.22 7.11
N THR A 159 2.62 9.20 6.27
CA THR A 159 1.84 10.42 6.16
C THR A 159 0.52 10.05 5.48
N PRO A 160 -0.64 10.18 6.18
CA PRO A 160 -1.92 9.79 5.61
C PRO A 160 -2.29 10.70 4.44
N PHE A 161 -3.09 10.19 3.51
CA PHE A 161 -3.47 10.94 2.31
C PHE A 161 -4.32 12.16 2.66
N LEU A 162 -5.26 11.99 3.61
CA LEU A 162 -6.02 13.08 4.21
C LEU A 162 -5.43 13.41 5.59
N ALA A 163 -5.29 14.70 5.90
CA ALA A 163 -4.65 15.15 7.14
C ALA A 163 -5.42 14.78 8.42
N ASP A 164 -6.74 14.63 8.31
CA ASP A 164 -7.62 14.28 9.44
C ASP A 164 -7.70 12.76 9.69
N ASP A 165 -7.08 11.95 8.82
CA ASP A 165 -7.09 10.50 8.97
C ASP A 165 -5.93 10.03 9.85
N GLU A 166 -6.18 8.95 10.61
CA GLU A 166 -5.13 8.30 11.38
C GLU A 166 -4.01 7.80 10.45
N PRO A 167 -2.73 8.01 10.81
CA PRO A 167 -1.59 7.62 9.98
C PRO A 167 -1.44 6.11 9.95
N ALA A 168 -1.28 5.55 8.75
CA ALA A 168 -0.94 4.14 8.58
C ALA A 168 0.39 3.83 9.27
N ARG A 169 0.45 2.79 10.10
CA ARG A 169 1.66 2.40 10.84
C ARG A 169 2.26 1.13 10.24
N GLU A 170 3.11 1.31 9.23
CA GLU A 170 3.73 0.22 8.48
C GLU A 170 5.22 0.08 8.74
N GLU A 171 5.73 -1.15 8.71
CA GLU A 171 7.17 -1.41 8.71
C GLU A 171 7.71 -1.22 7.29
N GLY A 172 8.56 -0.21 7.09
CA GLY A 172 9.13 0.15 5.78
C GLY A 172 10.63 -0.08 5.69
N ARG A 173 11.14 -0.43 4.50
CA ARG A 173 12.60 -0.52 4.23
C ARG A 173 13.01 0.13 2.90
N THR A 174 14.07 0.94 2.94
CA THR A 174 14.80 1.39 1.75
C THR A 174 15.91 0.41 1.37
N ARG A 175 16.14 0.21 0.07
CA ARG A 175 17.40 -0.37 -0.40
C ARG A 175 18.54 0.56 -0.01
N PRO A 176 19.67 0.07 0.54
CA PRO A 176 20.87 0.89 0.63
C PRO A 176 21.27 1.33 -0.78
N SER A 177 21.66 2.60 -0.93
CA SER A 177 22.22 3.09 -2.18
C SER A 177 23.43 2.22 -2.54
N ARG A 178 23.44 1.65 -3.75
CA ARG A 178 24.67 1.08 -4.30
C ARG A 178 25.61 2.24 -4.62
N SER A 179 26.35 2.72 -3.62
CA SER A 179 27.61 3.40 -3.88
C SER A 179 28.61 2.33 -4.32
N SER A 180 28.62 2.01 -5.62
CA SER A 180 29.75 1.31 -6.21
C SER A 180 30.98 2.21 -6.04
N PRO A 181 32.05 1.80 -5.33
CA PRO A 181 33.32 2.45 -5.52
C PRO A 181 33.75 2.11 -6.94
N ARG A 182 33.77 3.10 -7.83
CA ARG A 182 34.56 2.97 -9.06
C ARG A 182 36.01 2.77 -8.60
N SER A 183 36.47 1.52 -8.63
CA SER A 183 37.89 1.21 -8.54
C SER A 183 38.55 1.72 -9.82
N CYS A 184 39.01 2.97 -9.82
CA CYS A 184 40.15 3.33 -10.64
C CYS A 184 41.34 2.57 -10.08
N ARG A 185 41.76 1.51 -10.79
CA ARG A 185 43.07 0.90 -10.61
C ARG A 185 44.12 1.71 -11.38
N PRO A 186 45.39 1.65 -10.93
CA PRO A 186 46.42 2.66 -11.16
C PRO A 186 46.88 2.76 -12.62
#